data_AF-A0AA38YIW8-F1
#
_entry.id   AF-A0AA38YIW8-F1
#
_cell.length_a   1.000
_cell.length_b   1.000
_cell.length_c   1.000
_cell.angle_alpha   90.00
_cell.angle_beta   90.00
_cell.angle_gamma   90.00
#
_symmetry.space_group_name_H-M   'P 1'
#
loop_
_entity.id
_entity.type
_entity.pdbx_description
1 polymer ?
#
loop_
_entity_poly.entity_id
_entity_poly.type
_entity_poly.pdbx_seq_one_letter_code
_entity_poly.pdbx_strand_id
1 'polypeptide(L)'
;MSDAPGLIQFLNAISEMAQGLSMPSLLPIWPRELLNAQNPPRITHIHHEYEEVTNTKGTLMAMDENNLVHRSFFFGPKEIRALRNRLPASLGACSTFEVLIAYIWRCRTIAFAVDPDEVVRISCLINMRGKRGFDLPPGYYGNAFVCPASITKAGMLCKNPLEYAVRLLKKAKAKMSQEYMKSVADLLVIKGRPLFTQPGNYIVSDVTRAGFRDVDFGWGKLLASVCGSGTSKEEKGMLYLYACLRQSWKGLNRS
;
A
#
# COMPACT_ATOMS: atom_id res chain seq x y z
N MET A 1 -8.85 -16.92 -2.05
CA MET A 1 -8.26 -15.61 -2.42
C MET A 1 -7.13 -15.24 -1.46
N SER A 2 -6.13 -14.50 -1.94
CA SER A 2 -4.90 -14.11 -1.23
C SER A 2 -4.46 -12.69 -1.63
N ASP A 3 -3.62 -12.08 -0.81
CA ASP A 3 -2.99 -10.78 -1.08
C ASP A 3 -1.72 -10.95 -1.94
N ALA A 4 -1.05 -9.84 -2.27
CA ALA A 4 0.14 -9.87 -3.12
C ALA A 4 1.24 -10.83 -2.61
N PRO A 5 1.60 -10.86 -1.31
CA PRO A 5 2.51 -11.90 -0.78
C PRO A 5 2.02 -13.33 -1.00
N GLY A 6 0.72 -13.61 -0.81
CA GLY A 6 0.17 -14.94 -1.10
C GLY A 6 0.21 -15.30 -2.59
N LEU A 7 -0.07 -14.34 -3.48
CA LEU A 7 0.11 -14.53 -4.93
C LEU A 7 1.57 -14.86 -5.28
N ILE A 8 2.53 -14.19 -4.66
CA ILE A 8 3.97 -14.47 -4.85
C ILE A 8 4.33 -15.88 -4.39
N GLN A 9 3.83 -16.32 -3.24
CA GLN A 9 4.06 -17.68 -2.77
C GLN A 9 3.54 -18.71 -3.78
N PHE A 10 2.37 -18.46 -4.36
CA PHE A 10 1.82 -19.30 -5.43
C PHE A 10 2.69 -19.29 -6.69
N LEU A 11 3.11 -18.11 -7.15
CA LEU A 11 3.96 -17.99 -8.35
C LEU A 11 5.31 -18.68 -8.15
N ASN A 12 5.93 -18.57 -6.98
CA ASN A 12 7.15 -19.28 -6.63
C ASN A 12 6.96 -20.80 -6.67
N ALA A 13 5.85 -21.30 -6.09
CA ALA A 13 5.55 -22.72 -6.15
C ALA A 13 5.40 -23.24 -7.60
N ILE A 14 4.74 -22.49 -8.49
CA ILE A 14 4.66 -22.88 -9.91
C ILE A 14 6.04 -22.80 -10.58
N SER A 15 6.81 -21.75 -10.29
CA SER A 15 8.16 -21.57 -10.81
C SER A 15 9.08 -22.74 -10.43
N GLU A 16 9.00 -23.24 -9.20
CA GLU A 16 9.73 -24.42 -8.74
C GLU A 16 9.30 -25.69 -9.49
N MET A 17 7.99 -25.89 -9.64
CA MET A 17 7.43 -27.04 -10.37
C MET A 17 7.84 -27.03 -11.85
N ALA A 18 7.81 -25.87 -12.50
CA ALA A 18 8.23 -25.71 -13.88
C ALA A 18 9.72 -26.05 -14.09
N GLN A 19 10.54 -25.88 -13.05
CA GLN A 19 11.96 -26.23 -13.04
C GLN A 19 12.23 -27.67 -12.57
N GLY A 20 11.19 -28.47 -12.39
CA GLY A 20 11.31 -29.92 -12.12
C GLY A 20 11.32 -30.29 -10.64
N LEU A 21 11.06 -29.37 -9.71
CA LEU A 21 10.85 -29.73 -8.31
C LEU A 21 9.51 -30.46 -8.17
N SER A 22 9.48 -31.51 -7.35
CA SER A 22 8.26 -32.32 -7.12
C SER A 22 7.31 -31.71 -6.08
N MET A 23 7.80 -30.77 -5.27
CA MET A 23 7.04 -30.10 -4.21
C MET A 23 7.58 -28.68 -3.99
N PRO A 24 6.73 -27.71 -3.59
CA PRO A 24 7.21 -26.37 -3.32
C PRO A 24 8.12 -26.34 -2.09
N SER A 25 9.15 -25.48 -2.11
CA SER A 25 10.06 -25.29 -0.97
C SER A 25 9.35 -24.73 0.26
N LEU A 26 8.26 -23.99 0.05
CA LEU A 26 7.41 -23.43 1.10
C LEU A 26 5.96 -23.88 0.92
N LEU A 27 5.54 -24.82 1.75
CA LEU A 27 4.17 -25.34 1.73
C LEU A 27 3.14 -24.27 2.13
N PRO A 28 1.99 -24.18 1.43
CA PRO A 28 0.92 -23.27 1.80
C PRO A 28 0.25 -23.73 3.09
N ILE A 29 0.06 -22.79 4.02
CA ILE A 29 -0.59 -22.96 5.32
C ILE A 29 -1.92 -22.21 5.28
N TRP A 30 -3.01 -22.94 5.41
CA TRP A 30 -4.39 -22.45 5.22
C TRP A 30 -5.13 -21.85 6.43
N PRO A 31 -4.83 -22.18 7.71
CA PRO A 31 -5.56 -21.71 8.90
C PRO A 31 -5.92 -20.22 8.90
N ARG A 32 -7.12 -19.87 8.42
CA ARG A 32 -7.60 -18.48 8.35
C ARG A 32 -8.04 -17.97 9.71
N GLU A 33 -8.39 -18.90 10.60
CA GLU A 33 -8.77 -18.68 11.98
C GLU A 33 -7.70 -17.96 12.81
N LEU A 34 -6.43 -17.99 12.37
CA LEU A 34 -5.34 -17.20 12.97
C LEU A 34 -5.63 -15.68 12.96
N LEU A 35 -6.52 -15.22 12.08
CA LEU A 35 -6.92 -13.82 11.93
C LEU A 35 -8.38 -13.57 12.29
N ASN A 36 -9.02 -14.48 13.03
CA ASN A 36 -10.39 -14.27 13.49
C ASN A 36 -10.49 -13.08 14.46
N ALA A 37 -11.68 -12.49 14.47
CA ALA A 37 -12.06 -11.54 15.50
C ALA A 37 -11.99 -12.18 16.90
N GLN A 38 -11.78 -11.33 17.90
CA GLN A 38 -11.80 -11.70 19.29
C GLN A 38 -13.22 -12.07 19.75
N ASN A 39 -13.32 -12.81 20.85
CA ASN A 39 -14.59 -13.15 21.47
C ASN A 39 -14.62 -12.66 22.93
N PRO A 40 -15.41 -11.62 23.28
CA PRO A 40 -16.25 -10.82 22.38
C PRO A 40 -15.42 -9.85 21.50
N PRO A 41 -15.92 -9.46 20.32
CA PRO A 41 -15.23 -8.50 19.45
C PRO A 41 -15.24 -7.11 20.08
N ARG A 42 -14.09 -6.41 20.06
CA ARG A 42 -13.91 -5.08 20.65
C ARG A 42 -13.03 -4.19 19.77
N ILE A 43 -13.61 -3.11 19.25
CA ILE A 43 -12.86 -2.08 18.53
C ILE A 43 -12.01 -1.30 19.54
N THR A 44 -10.69 -1.39 19.43
CA THR A 44 -9.72 -0.77 20.36
C THR A 44 -8.98 0.42 19.75
N HIS A 45 -9.07 0.58 18.42
CA HIS A 45 -8.41 1.63 17.68
C HIS A 45 -9.40 2.41 16.82
N ILE A 46 -9.08 3.68 16.56
CA ILE A 46 -9.81 4.49 15.58
C ILE A 46 -9.34 4.06 14.18
N HIS A 47 -10.28 3.58 13.37
CA HIS A 47 -10.04 3.13 12.00
C HIS A 47 -10.56 4.15 11.01
N HIS A 48 -9.76 5.20 10.79
CA HIS A 48 -10.07 6.27 9.84
C HIS A 48 -10.32 5.73 8.42
N GLU A 49 -9.76 4.58 8.06
CA GLU A 49 -9.94 3.92 6.76
C GLU A 49 -11.36 3.39 6.52
N TYR A 50 -12.17 3.21 7.57
CA TYR A 50 -13.55 2.71 7.48
C TYR A 50 -14.57 3.74 8.01
N GLU A 51 -14.18 5.00 8.14
CA GLU A 51 -15.10 6.06 8.56
C GLU A 51 -16.12 6.37 7.46
N GLU A 52 -17.38 6.45 7.86
CA GLU A 52 -18.45 6.92 6.98
C GLU A 52 -18.39 8.45 6.93
N VAL A 53 -18.09 9.00 5.76
CA VAL A 53 -17.98 10.46 5.55
C VAL A 53 -19.22 10.93 4.81
N THR A 54 -20.13 11.57 5.53
CA THR A 54 -21.43 12.03 5.02
C THR A 54 -21.45 13.51 4.65
N ASN A 55 -20.47 14.30 5.10
CA ASN A 55 -20.44 15.75 4.93
C ASN A 55 -19.14 16.20 4.25
N THR A 56 -19.17 16.30 2.92
CA THR A 56 -18.07 16.86 2.13
C THR A 56 -18.56 18.13 1.44
N LYS A 57 -17.67 19.09 1.19
CA LYS A 57 -18.05 20.39 0.60
C LYS A 57 -18.18 20.31 -0.93
N GLY A 58 -18.18 19.11 -1.51
CA GLY A 58 -18.45 18.85 -2.92
C GLY A 58 -17.19 18.66 -3.79
N THR A 59 -16.05 19.29 -3.47
CA THR A 59 -14.83 19.17 -4.31
C THR A 59 -14.34 17.72 -4.42
N LEU A 60 -14.43 16.98 -3.31
CA LEU A 60 -14.05 15.56 -3.27
C LEU A 60 -15.08 14.65 -3.96
N MET A 61 -16.35 15.06 -4.01
CA MET A 61 -17.43 14.33 -4.71
C MET A 61 -17.44 14.61 -6.21
N ALA A 62 -16.84 15.72 -6.66
CA ALA A 62 -16.71 16.09 -8.06
C ALA A 62 -15.59 15.32 -8.80
N MET A 63 -14.83 14.46 -8.11
CA MET A 63 -13.86 13.59 -8.77
C MET A 63 -14.61 12.51 -9.56
N ASP A 64 -14.68 12.69 -10.88
CA ASP A 64 -15.32 11.73 -11.78
C ASP A 64 -14.54 10.41 -11.82
N GLU A 65 -15.00 9.43 -11.03
CA GLU A 65 -14.44 8.07 -10.99
C GLU A 65 -14.59 7.31 -12.32
N ASN A 66 -15.38 7.82 -13.27
CA ASN A 66 -15.53 7.23 -14.60
C ASN A 66 -14.55 7.80 -15.62
N ASN A 67 -13.84 8.89 -15.29
CA ASN A 67 -12.85 9.52 -16.16
C ASN A 67 -11.44 9.48 -15.55
N LEU A 68 -11.07 8.34 -14.97
CA LEU A 68 -9.73 8.11 -14.42
C LEU A 68 -8.79 7.60 -15.52
N VAL A 69 -7.60 8.20 -15.59
CA VAL A 69 -6.54 7.77 -16.51
C VAL A 69 -5.41 7.10 -15.72
N HIS A 70 -5.03 5.89 -16.14
CA HIS A 70 -3.84 5.23 -15.60
C HIS A 70 -2.58 5.85 -16.20
N ARG A 71 -1.67 6.32 -15.34
CA ARG A 71 -0.35 6.85 -15.69
C ARG A 71 0.74 6.28 -14.78
N SER A 72 1.91 6.08 -15.35
CA SER A 72 3.11 5.65 -14.62
C SER A 72 4.13 6.78 -14.57
N PHE A 73 4.76 6.95 -13.41
CA PHE A 73 5.81 7.95 -13.19
C PHE A 73 7.05 7.26 -12.61
N PHE A 74 8.23 7.65 -13.10
CA PHE A 74 9.50 7.09 -12.64
C PHE A 74 10.18 8.04 -11.68
N PHE A 75 10.52 7.55 -10.48
CA PHE A 75 11.30 8.27 -9.48
C PHE A 75 12.64 7.57 -9.27
N GLY A 76 13.70 8.15 -9.82
CA GLY A 76 15.05 7.63 -9.67
C GLY A 76 15.76 8.14 -8.42
N PRO A 77 17.01 7.69 -8.19
CA PRO A 77 17.79 8.12 -7.02
C PRO A 77 17.99 9.63 -6.93
N LYS A 78 18.05 10.34 -8.07
CA LYS A 78 18.20 11.80 -8.13
C LYS A 78 16.94 12.49 -7.61
N GLU A 79 15.78 12.07 -8.07
CA GLU A 79 14.48 12.64 -7.68
C GLU A 79 14.21 12.37 -6.19
N ILE A 80 14.47 11.14 -5.72
CA ILE A 80 14.33 10.80 -4.30
C ILE A 80 15.29 11.61 -3.43
N ARG A 81 16.54 11.82 -3.87
CA ARG A 81 17.50 12.67 -3.15
C ARG A 81 17.03 14.11 -3.07
N ALA A 82 16.52 14.67 -4.18
CA ALA A 82 15.96 16.02 -4.20
C ALA A 82 14.79 16.17 -3.21
N LEU A 83 13.90 15.18 -3.12
CA LEU A 83 12.81 15.18 -2.14
C LEU A 83 13.34 15.11 -0.69
N ARG A 84 14.34 14.28 -0.44
CA ARG A 84 14.96 14.15 0.89
C ARG A 84 15.65 15.44 1.36
N ASN A 85 16.27 16.17 0.44
CA ASN A 85 16.91 17.46 0.74
C ASN A 85 15.93 18.55 1.19
N ARG A 86 14.61 18.35 1.00
CA ARG A 86 13.55 19.26 1.49
C ARG A 86 13.12 18.95 2.92
N LEU A 87 13.68 17.92 3.55
CA LEU A 87 13.34 17.48 4.90
C LEU A 87 14.44 17.92 5.86
N PRO A 88 14.09 18.44 7.05
CA PRO A 88 15.10 18.79 8.04
C PRO A 88 15.73 17.54 8.65
N ALA A 89 16.99 17.67 9.09
CA ALA A 89 17.72 16.58 9.74
C ALA A 89 17.03 16.09 11.04
N SER A 90 16.30 16.97 11.73
CA SER A 90 15.57 16.66 12.97
C SER A 90 14.45 15.63 12.81
N LEU A 91 14.00 15.35 11.57
CA LEU A 91 12.98 14.34 11.28
C LEU A 91 13.49 12.90 11.44
N GLY A 92 14.81 12.73 11.50
CA GLY A 92 15.49 11.44 11.55
C GLY A 92 15.33 10.63 10.26
N ALA A 93 15.64 9.33 10.35
CA ALA A 93 15.55 8.43 9.20
C ALA A 93 14.11 8.36 8.63
N CYS A 94 14.00 8.49 7.32
CA CYS A 94 12.75 8.36 6.57
C CYS A 94 12.94 7.33 5.44
N SER A 95 12.00 6.42 5.28
CA SER A 95 12.00 5.49 4.16
C SER A 95 11.67 6.22 2.85
N THR A 96 12.09 5.65 1.71
CA THR A 96 11.77 6.22 0.39
C THR A 96 10.26 6.25 0.17
N PHE A 97 9.54 5.22 0.64
CA PHE A 97 8.08 5.17 0.68
C PHE A 97 7.50 6.41 1.37
N GLU A 98 7.88 6.68 2.62
CA GLU A 98 7.33 7.81 3.40
C GLU A 98 7.55 9.16 2.70
N VAL A 99 8.74 9.39 2.15
CA VAL A 99 9.07 10.66 1.48
C VAL A 99 8.29 10.82 0.18
N LEU A 100 8.26 9.77 -0.64
CA LEU A 100 7.59 9.81 -1.94
C LEU A 100 6.08 9.94 -1.80
N ILE A 101 5.48 9.15 -0.91
CA ILE A 101 4.03 9.14 -0.70
C ILE A 101 3.56 10.44 -0.05
N ALA A 102 4.32 11.01 0.89
CA ALA A 102 4.04 12.34 1.42
C ALA A 102 4.04 13.41 0.32
N TYR A 103 5.00 13.33 -0.61
CA TYR A 103 5.11 14.27 -1.72
C TYR A 103 3.93 14.14 -2.69
N ILE A 104 3.61 12.92 -3.11
CA ILE A 104 2.51 12.66 -4.04
C ILE A 104 1.17 13.03 -3.39
N TRP A 105 0.95 12.72 -2.11
CA TRP A 105 -0.27 13.10 -1.39
C TRP A 105 -0.49 14.60 -1.44
N ARG A 106 0.55 15.39 -1.11
CA ARG A 106 0.51 16.85 -1.17
C ARG A 106 0.28 17.35 -2.59
N CYS A 107 1.00 16.82 -3.58
CA CYS A 107 0.83 17.20 -4.99
C CYS A 107 -0.58 16.92 -5.50
N ARG A 108 -1.14 15.74 -5.18
CA ARG A 108 -2.50 15.34 -5.53
C ARG A 108 -3.52 16.32 -4.95
N THR A 109 -3.42 16.63 -3.66
CA THR A 109 -4.32 17.59 -3.00
C THR A 109 -4.26 18.98 -3.61
N ILE A 110 -3.05 19.46 -3.97
CA ILE A 110 -2.89 20.74 -4.67
C ILE A 110 -3.51 20.69 -6.07
N ALA A 111 -3.25 19.62 -6.83
CA ALA A 111 -3.70 19.48 -8.21
C ALA A 111 -5.23 19.44 -8.34
N PHE A 112 -5.92 18.84 -7.36
CA PHE A 112 -7.39 18.81 -7.31
C PHE A 112 -8.01 20.08 -6.71
N ALA A 113 -7.20 21.07 -6.30
CA ALA A 113 -7.68 22.31 -5.69
C ALA A 113 -8.72 22.07 -4.57
N VAL A 114 -8.49 21.04 -3.75
CA VAL A 114 -9.42 20.63 -2.68
C VAL A 114 -9.63 21.79 -1.72
N ASP A 115 -10.89 22.04 -1.31
CA ASP A 115 -11.23 23.10 -0.36
C ASP A 115 -10.34 22.98 0.88
N PRO A 116 -9.69 24.09 1.34
CA PRO A 116 -8.73 24.04 2.42
C PRO A 116 -9.22 23.44 3.75
N ASP A 117 -10.53 23.44 4.00
CA ASP A 117 -11.13 22.85 5.20
C ASP A 117 -11.59 21.40 5.01
N GLU A 118 -11.65 20.89 3.79
CA GLU A 118 -11.97 19.49 3.55
C GLU A 118 -10.84 18.58 4.06
N VAL A 119 -11.25 17.44 4.61
CA VAL A 119 -10.32 16.42 5.11
C VAL A 119 -9.86 15.56 3.94
N VAL A 120 -8.55 15.53 3.73
CA VAL A 120 -7.89 14.60 2.82
C VAL A 120 -7.29 13.44 3.60
N ARG A 121 -7.24 12.29 2.95
CA ARG A 121 -6.85 11.03 3.56
C ARG A 121 -5.87 10.27 2.67
N ILE A 122 -4.95 9.57 3.31
CA ILE A 122 -4.08 8.62 2.64
C ILE A 122 -4.02 7.32 3.43
N SER A 123 -4.38 6.23 2.77
CA SER A 123 -4.41 4.88 3.34
C SER A 123 -3.28 4.06 2.74
N CYS A 124 -2.47 3.41 3.57
CA CYS A 124 -1.32 2.63 3.11
C CYS A 124 -1.54 1.15 3.39
N LEU A 125 -1.51 0.29 2.36
CA LEU A 125 -1.54 -1.16 2.56
C LEU A 125 -0.22 -1.62 3.18
N ILE A 126 -0.31 -2.25 4.34
CA ILE A 126 0.85 -2.72 5.10
C ILE A 126 0.70 -4.23 5.31
N ASN A 127 1.63 -5.00 4.74
CA ASN A 127 1.78 -6.42 5.03
C ASN A 127 2.17 -6.61 6.50
N MET A 128 1.38 -7.42 7.20
CA MET A 128 1.56 -7.72 8.62
C MET A 128 2.44 -8.95 8.84
N ARG A 129 2.64 -9.81 7.82
CA ARG A 129 3.55 -10.96 7.93
C ARG A 129 4.96 -10.49 8.31
N GLY A 130 5.55 -11.14 9.31
CA GLY A 130 6.91 -10.84 9.79
C GLY A 130 7.01 -9.52 10.57
N LYS A 131 5.90 -8.88 10.94
CA LYS A 131 5.91 -7.78 11.90
C LYS A 131 6.10 -8.32 13.31
N ARG A 132 6.90 -7.62 14.12
CA ARG A 132 7.17 -7.99 15.51
C ARG A 132 5.86 -8.16 16.28
N GLY A 133 5.70 -9.29 16.96
CA GLY A 133 4.47 -9.63 17.70
C GLY A 133 3.34 -10.17 16.81
N PHE A 134 3.59 -10.38 15.51
CA PHE A 134 2.63 -10.95 14.58
C PHE A 134 3.26 -12.12 13.81
N ASP A 135 3.28 -13.26 14.48
CA ASP A 135 3.92 -14.48 13.99
C ASP A 135 2.92 -15.33 13.21
N LEU A 136 2.64 -14.91 11.98
CA LEU A 136 2.00 -15.81 11.03
C LEU A 136 3.04 -16.84 10.53
N PRO A 137 2.64 -18.11 10.37
CA PRO A 137 3.50 -19.12 9.77
C PRO A 137 4.05 -18.62 8.42
N PRO A 138 5.33 -18.88 8.08
CA PRO A 138 5.92 -18.41 6.82
C PRO A 138 5.10 -18.81 5.58
N GLY A 139 4.48 -20.00 5.63
CA GLY A 139 3.61 -20.50 4.57
C GLY A 139 2.19 -19.93 4.55
N TYR A 140 1.81 -19.01 5.46
CA TYR A 140 0.43 -18.52 5.59
C TYR A 140 -0.09 -17.95 4.27
N TYR A 141 -1.05 -18.68 3.72
CA TYR A 141 -1.66 -18.40 2.44
C TYR A 141 -3.00 -17.70 2.68
N GLY A 142 -3.03 -16.37 2.49
CA GLY A 142 -4.22 -15.57 2.70
C GLY A 142 -4.05 -14.07 2.59
N ASN A 143 -4.96 -13.29 3.19
CA ASN A 143 -4.82 -11.84 3.29
C ASN A 143 -4.33 -11.53 4.70
N ALA A 144 -3.18 -10.87 4.83
CA ALA A 144 -2.63 -10.45 6.12
C ALA A 144 -2.06 -9.04 6.02
N PHE A 145 -2.94 -8.07 5.76
CA PHE A 145 -2.60 -6.66 5.70
C PHE A 145 -3.61 -5.82 6.46
N VAL A 146 -3.19 -4.61 6.81
CA VAL A 146 -4.06 -3.54 7.31
C VAL A 146 -3.83 -2.30 6.45
N CYS A 147 -4.80 -1.37 6.44
CA CYS A 147 -4.78 -0.20 5.57
C CYS A 147 -4.96 1.11 6.36
N PRO A 148 -4.09 1.41 7.36
CA PRO A 148 -4.27 2.58 8.20
C PRO A 148 -4.33 3.87 7.41
N ALA A 149 -5.26 4.74 7.78
CA ALA A 149 -5.38 6.05 7.17
C ALA A 149 -4.73 7.16 8.02
N SER A 150 -3.98 8.03 7.35
CA SER A 150 -3.64 9.36 7.85
C SER A 150 -4.63 10.38 7.31
N ILE A 151 -5.08 11.30 8.16
CA ILE A 151 -6.00 12.38 7.80
C ILE A 151 -5.43 13.74 8.16
N THR A 152 -5.77 14.76 7.38
CA THR A 152 -5.52 16.17 7.69
C THR A 152 -6.41 17.07 6.84
N LYS A 153 -6.54 18.35 7.19
CA LYS A 153 -7.17 19.35 6.32
C LYS A 153 -6.32 19.59 5.09
N ALA A 154 -6.93 19.75 3.91
CA ALA A 154 -6.23 20.03 2.66
C ALA A 154 -5.34 21.28 2.78
N GLY A 155 -5.84 22.34 3.41
CA GLY A 155 -5.10 23.58 3.63
C GLY A 155 -3.85 23.37 4.49
N MET A 156 -3.93 22.49 5.50
CA MET A 156 -2.78 22.15 6.34
C MET A 156 -1.74 21.35 5.54
N LEU A 157 -2.16 20.37 4.75
CA LEU A 157 -1.26 19.57 3.92
C LEU A 157 -0.54 20.43 2.87
N CYS A 158 -1.25 21.36 2.24
CA CYS A 158 -0.71 22.20 1.17
C CYS A 158 0.22 23.30 1.68
N LYS A 159 -0.16 23.98 2.77
CA LYS A 159 0.58 25.14 3.31
C LYS A 159 1.81 24.75 4.13
N ASN A 160 1.80 23.57 4.78
CA ASN A 160 2.96 23.14 5.57
C ASN A 160 4.08 22.52 4.71
N PRO A 161 5.32 22.49 5.22
CA PRO A 161 6.44 21.80 4.58
C PRO A 161 6.19 20.29 4.38
N LEU A 162 6.93 19.67 3.46
CA LEU A 162 6.82 18.22 3.17
C LEU A 162 6.99 17.35 4.42
N GLU A 163 7.81 17.81 5.37
CA GLU A 163 7.99 17.18 6.68
C GLU A 163 6.65 16.89 7.39
N TYR A 164 5.69 17.81 7.34
CA TYR A 164 4.40 17.66 8.00
C TYR A 164 3.69 16.39 7.53
N ALA A 165 3.63 16.20 6.21
CA ALA A 165 3.04 15.01 5.59
C ALA A 165 3.82 13.73 5.95
N VAL A 166 5.16 13.80 5.97
CA VAL A 166 6.00 12.66 6.38
C VAL A 166 5.75 12.27 7.84
N ARG A 167 5.60 13.24 8.75
CA ARG A 167 5.29 12.99 10.16
C ARG A 167 3.94 12.30 10.34
N LEU A 168 2.93 12.68 9.56
CA LEU A 168 1.63 12.01 9.56
C LEU A 168 1.75 10.53 9.16
N LEU A 169 2.44 10.25 8.05
CA LEU A 169 2.67 8.87 7.59
C LEU A 169 3.47 8.04 8.61
N LYS A 170 4.54 8.61 9.19
CA LYS A 170 5.32 7.93 10.24
C LYS A 170 4.45 7.61 11.46
N LYS A 171 3.58 8.53 11.88
CA LYS A 171 2.65 8.33 13.00
C LYS A 171 1.63 7.23 12.70
N ALA A 172 1.05 7.18 11.50
CA ALA A 172 0.13 6.12 11.12
C ALA A 172 0.83 4.75 11.10
N LYS A 173 2.01 4.67 10.46
CA LYS A 173 2.79 3.43 10.42
C LYS A 173 3.24 2.95 11.80
N ALA A 174 3.54 3.86 12.73
CA ALA A 174 3.94 3.52 14.10
C ALA A 174 2.81 2.92 14.94
N LYS A 175 1.54 3.18 14.59
CA LYS A 175 0.37 2.56 15.26
C LYS A 175 0.17 1.09 14.87
N MET A 176 0.95 0.58 13.91
CA MET A 176 0.72 -0.75 13.36
C MET A 176 1.26 -1.81 14.29
N SER A 177 0.36 -2.51 14.95
CA SER A 177 0.64 -3.61 15.86
C SER A 177 -0.32 -4.77 15.64
N GLN A 178 -0.08 -5.88 16.33
CA GLN A 178 -1.02 -7.00 16.35
C GLN A 178 -2.39 -6.57 16.86
N GLU A 179 -2.44 -5.68 17.86
CA GLU A 179 -3.68 -5.13 18.43
C GLU A 179 -4.44 -4.30 17.40
N TYR A 180 -3.75 -3.53 16.56
CA TYR A 180 -4.40 -2.82 15.45
C TYR A 180 -5.09 -3.79 14.50
N MET A 181 -4.42 -4.89 14.13
CA MET A 181 -5.01 -5.90 13.24
C MET A 181 -6.19 -6.63 13.88
N LYS A 182 -6.11 -6.97 15.17
CA LYS A 182 -7.26 -7.54 15.92
C LYS A 182 -8.43 -6.57 15.95
N SER A 183 -8.17 -5.27 16.18
CA SER A 183 -9.18 -4.22 16.15
C SER A 183 -9.86 -4.09 14.78
N VAL A 184 -9.10 -4.23 13.68
CA VAL A 184 -9.68 -4.30 12.32
C VAL A 184 -10.59 -5.51 12.19
N ALA A 185 -10.13 -6.71 12.58
CA ALA A 185 -10.95 -7.92 12.50
C ALA A 185 -12.27 -7.79 13.27
N ASP A 186 -12.21 -7.24 14.49
CA ASP A 186 -13.37 -6.97 15.33
C ASP A 186 -14.31 -5.95 14.68
N LEU A 187 -13.77 -4.86 14.11
CA LEU A 187 -14.55 -3.87 13.37
C LEU A 187 -15.26 -4.49 12.18
N LEU A 188 -14.58 -5.33 11.40
CA LEU A 188 -15.18 -5.98 10.22
C LEU A 188 -16.33 -6.91 10.60
N VAL A 189 -16.27 -7.57 11.77
CA VAL A 189 -17.39 -8.38 12.28
C VAL A 189 -18.53 -7.49 12.78
N ILE A 190 -18.22 -6.47 13.60
CA ILE A 190 -19.22 -5.59 14.22
C ILE A 190 -19.97 -4.75 13.18
N LYS A 191 -19.25 -4.25 12.16
CA LYS A 191 -19.78 -3.32 11.16
C LYS A 191 -20.17 -3.99 9.84
N GLY A 192 -20.09 -5.33 9.75
CA GLY A 192 -20.50 -6.05 8.55
C GLY A 192 -19.62 -5.79 7.33
N ARG A 193 -18.29 -5.71 7.53
CA ARG A 193 -17.27 -5.46 6.49
C ARG A 193 -17.52 -4.17 5.69
N PRO A 194 -17.42 -2.99 6.33
CA PRO A 194 -17.56 -1.72 5.64
C PRO A 194 -16.51 -1.56 4.55
N LEU A 195 -16.88 -0.85 3.48
CA LEU A 195 -15.94 -0.43 2.44
C LEU A 195 -14.96 0.60 3.00
N PHE A 196 -13.81 0.74 2.33
CA PHE A 196 -12.91 1.86 2.63
C PHE A 196 -13.60 3.19 2.36
N THR A 197 -13.33 4.18 3.21
CA THR A 197 -13.74 5.57 2.99
C THR A 197 -13.26 6.03 1.61
N GLN A 198 -14.19 6.42 0.74
CA GLN A 198 -13.88 6.90 -0.62
C GLN A 198 -13.54 8.40 -0.66
N PRO A 199 -14.33 9.31 -0.05
CA PRO A 199 -14.12 10.74 -0.25
C PRO A 199 -12.74 11.20 0.24
N GLY A 200 -11.97 11.79 -0.69
CA GLY A 200 -10.64 12.34 -0.41
C GLY A 200 -9.59 11.32 0.03
N ASN A 201 -9.87 10.02 -0.07
CA ASN A 201 -8.93 8.97 0.29
C ASN A 201 -8.05 8.58 -0.90
N TYR A 202 -6.75 8.56 -0.66
CA TYR A 202 -5.78 8.05 -1.61
C TYR A 202 -5.18 6.76 -1.08
N ILE A 203 -5.54 5.63 -1.69
CA ILE A 203 -5.05 4.32 -1.24
C ILE A 203 -3.75 3.99 -1.96
N VAL A 204 -2.74 3.58 -1.20
CA VAL A 204 -1.39 3.32 -1.70
C VAL A 204 -0.92 1.92 -1.30
N SER A 205 -0.34 1.19 -2.24
CA SER A 205 0.31 -0.11 -2.00
C SER A 205 1.77 -0.08 -2.45
N ASP A 206 2.68 -0.52 -1.58
CA ASP A 206 4.10 -0.70 -1.90
C ASP A 206 4.39 -2.17 -2.23
N VAL A 207 4.58 -2.46 -3.52
CA VAL A 207 4.92 -3.80 -4.01
C VAL A 207 6.39 -3.92 -4.41
N THR A 208 7.22 -2.90 -4.13
CA THR A 208 8.66 -2.89 -4.45
C THR A 208 9.42 -4.07 -3.84
N ARG A 209 8.93 -4.58 -2.70
CA ARG A 209 9.52 -5.67 -1.91
C ARG A 209 8.65 -6.92 -1.84
N ALA A 210 7.62 -7.03 -2.68
CA ALA A 210 6.71 -8.17 -2.65
C ALA A 210 7.37 -9.47 -3.16
N GLY A 211 8.46 -9.38 -3.95
CA GLY A 211 9.17 -10.55 -4.48
C GLY A 211 8.82 -10.89 -5.93
N PHE A 212 7.99 -10.09 -6.61
CA PHE A 212 7.64 -10.31 -8.03
C PHE A 212 8.85 -10.45 -8.94
N ARG A 213 9.97 -9.80 -8.61
CA ARG A 213 11.20 -9.81 -9.43
C ARG A 213 11.97 -11.11 -9.36
N ASP A 214 11.79 -11.88 -8.30
CA ASP A 214 12.61 -13.06 -8.03
C ASP A 214 11.98 -14.34 -8.56
N VAL A 215 10.75 -14.27 -9.07
CA VAL A 215 10.09 -15.39 -9.74
C VAL A 215 10.81 -15.69 -11.06
N ASP A 216 11.21 -16.95 -11.24
CA ASP A 216 11.91 -17.45 -12.44
C ASP A 216 11.32 -18.79 -12.87
N PHE A 217 10.69 -18.86 -14.04
CA PHE A 217 10.09 -20.10 -14.55
C PHE A 217 11.07 -21.01 -15.31
N GLY A 218 12.38 -20.72 -15.26
CA GLY A 218 13.43 -21.41 -16.02
C GLY A 218 13.95 -20.60 -17.22
N TRP A 219 13.47 -19.37 -17.41
CA TRP A 219 13.89 -18.46 -18.49
C TRP A 219 14.60 -17.19 -17.97
N GLY A 220 14.91 -17.15 -16.68
CA GLY A 220 15.52 -16.01 -16.01
C GLY A 220 14.53 -15.12 -15.27
N LYS A 221 15.07 -14.23 -14.44
CA LYS A 221 14.30 -13.31 -13.60
C LYS A 221 13.52 -12.26 -14.40
N LEU A 222 12.40 -11.82 -13.83
CA LEU A 222 11.56 -10.76 -14.39
C LEU A 222 12.31 -9.42 -14.54
N LEU A 223 12.33 -8.90 -15.77
CA LEU A 223 12.95 -7.62 -16.12
C LEU A 223 12.13 -6.41 -15.66
N ALA A 224 10.80 -6.49 -15.81
CA ALA A 224 9.87 -5.45 -15.40
C ALA A 224 8.52 -6.06 -15.01
N SER A 225 7.84 -5.41 -14.08
CA SER A 225 6.46 -5.71 -13.69
C SER A 225 5.68 -4.41 -13.69
N VAL A 226 4.46 -4.45 -14.23
CA VAL A 226 3.52 -3.33 -14.28
C VAL A 226 2.16 -3.81 -13.79
N CYS A 227 1.40 -2.95 -13.11
CA CYS A 227 -0.01 -3.23 -12.86
C CYS A 227 -0.79 -3.10 -14.16
N GLY A 228 -1.71 -4.03 -14.41
CA GLY A 228 -2.83 -3.74 -15.31
C GLY A 228 -3.73 -2.63 -14.73
N SER A 229 -4.63 -2.08 -15.53
CA SER A 229 -5.69 -1.22 -15.01
C SER A 229 -6.64 -2.05 -14.13
N GLY A 230 -6.74 -1.71 -12.84
CA GLY A 230 -7.75 -2.29 -11.95
C GLY A 230 -9.17 -1.91 -12.41
N THR A 231 -10.09 -2.85 -12.32
CA THR A 231 -11.48 -2.69 -12.79
C THR A 231 -12.49 -2.60 -11.65
N SER A 232 -12.09 -2.93 -10.42
CA SER A 232 -12.97 -2.86 -9.26
C SER A 232 -13.09 -1.43 -8.72
N LYS A 233 -14.22 -1.12 -8.06
CA LYS A 233 -14.46 0.19 -7.44
C LYS A 233 -13.40 0.54 -6.39
N GLU A 234 -12.88 -0.44 -5.68
CA GLU A 234 -11.83 -0.24 -4.67
C GLU A 234 -10.49 0.11 -5.31
N GLU A 235 -10.19 -0.41 -6.51
CA GLU A 235 -8.95 -0.17 -7.25
C GLU A 235 -8.91 1.19 -7.95
N LYS A 236 -10.07 1.81 -8.18
CA LYS A 236 -10.15 3.13 -8.79
C LYS A 236 -9.50 4.18 -7.88
N GLY A 237 -8.54 4.91 -8.44
CA GLY A 237 -7.83 5.97 -7.71
C GLY A 237 -6.73 5.47 -6.77
N MET A 238 -6.39 4.17 -6.79
CA MET A 238 -5.23 3.65 -6.07
C MET A 238 -3.89 4.02 -6.73
N LEU A 239 -2.85 4.13 -5.92
CA LEU A 239 -1.45 4.22 -6.35
C LEU A 239 -0.68 2.97 -5.97
N TYR A 240 0.01 2.39 -6.94
CA TYR A 240 0.91 1.27 -6.71
C TYR A 240 2.35 1.70 -6.93
N LEU A 241 3.21 1.45 -5.95
CA LEU A 241 4.65 1.66 -6.07
C LEU A 241 5.32 0.37 -6.52
N TYR A 242 5.94 0.42 -7.70
CA TYR A 242 6.74 -0.66 -8.26
C TYR A 242 8.22 -0.35 -8.16
N ALA A 243 9.02 -1.40 -7.95
CA ALA A 243 10.45 -1.27 -8.15
C ALA A 243 10.75 -1.47 -9.64
N CYS A 244 11.42 -0.51 -10.28
CA CYS A 244 11.93 -0.63 -11.67
C CYS A 244 13.41 -1.06 -11.70
N LEU A 245 13.80 -1.94 -12.64
CA LEU A 245 15.21 -2.25 -12.93
C LEU A 245 15.69 -1.32 -14.05
N ARG A 246 16.81 -0.63 -13.83
CA ARG A 246 17.66 -0.18 -14.94
C ARG A 246 18.67 -1.29 -15.20
N GLN A 247 18.39 -2.16 -16.17
CA GLN A 247 19.47 -2.83 -16.87
C GLN A 247 19.79 -2.02 -18.12
N SER A 248 21.04 -1.61 -18.24
CA SER A 248 21.57 -1.06 -19.49
C SER A 248 21.40 -2.12 -20.57
N TRP A 249 20.60 -1.78 -21.57
CA TRP A 249 20.44 -2.57 -22.79
C TRP A 249 21.81 -2.63 -23.49
N LYS A 250 22.59 -3.69 -23.24
CA LYS A 250 23.70 -4.05 -24.12
C LYS A 250 23.08 -4.91 -25.20
N GLY A 251 23.01 -4.35 -26.41
CA GLY A 251 22.26 -4.90 -27.53
C GLY A 251 22.57 -6.37 -27.79
N LEU A 252 21.55 -7.09 -28.27
CA LEU A 252 21.75 -8.33 -29.00
C LEU A 252 22.67 -8.02 -30.18
N ASN A 253 23.96 -8.36 -30.07
CA ASN A 253 24.75 -8.68 -31.25
C ASN A 253 24.19 -9.98 -31.80
N ARG A 254 23.40 -9.88 -32.86
CA ARG A 254 23.08 -11.01 -33.73
C ARG A 254 24.39 -11.41 -34.43
N SER A 255 24.87 -12.60 -34.15
CA SER A 255 25.73 -13.39 -35.05
C SER A 255 24.84 -14.20 -35.98
#